data_AF-A0A3M2KBB0-F1
#
_entry.id   AF-A0A3M2KBB0-F1
#
_cell.length_a   1.000
_cell.length_b   1.000
_cell.length_c   1.000
_cell.angle_alpha   90.00
_cell.angle_beta   90.00
_cell.angle_gamma   90.00
#
_symmetry.space_group_name_H-M   'P 1'
#
loop_
_entity.id
_entity.type
_entity.pdbx_description
1 polymer ?
#
loop_
_entity_poly.entity_id
_entity_poly.type
_entity_poly.pdbx_seq_one_letter_code
_entity_poly.pdbx_strand_id
1 'polypeptide(L)'
;MENQSTPTLNRFFAVKELAGELYSRIVDSDQFRPIRRKLQKQLKGIPLTDGLWNEIFQEVNKLLNIDLRAILINAWGASKELIKYTNPKKYPPDETILIPLAKHTVVSEHHPSIRPTVNGVSVGDITFDVVLELALEGVILRVEQGRIMGFTIGACKAKGTLDFGEFSLLKKEGKIPELGGTVRFEKGIPFNEPVEKIHTALKVVRTMGVSEPAS
;
A
#
# COMPACT_ATOMS: atom_id res chain seq x y z
N MET A 1 18.61 -9.57 14.23
CA MET A 1 18.09 -9.22 12.89
C MET A 1 17.09 -8.10 13.07
N GLU A 2 17.33 -6.94 12.46
CA GLU A 2 16.47 -5.76 12.61
C GLU A 2 15.04 -6.08 12.19
N ASN A 3 14.10 -5.85 13.10
CA ASN A 3 12.68 -5.99 12.89
C ASN A 3 12.22 -4.90 11.90
N GLN A 4 12.41 -5.13 10.59
CA GLN A 4 12.09 -4.14 9.57
C GLN A 4 10.57 -3.89 9.56
N SER A 5 10.21 -2.68 10.00
CA SER A 5 8.84 -2.19 10.03
C SER A 5 8.20 -2.31 8.64
N THR A 6 6.91 -2.66 8.58
CA THR A 6 6.19 -2.82 7.30
C THR A 6 6.14 -1.50 6.52
N PRO A 7 6.73 -1.42 5.31
CA PRO A 7 6.45 -0.30 4.43
C PRO A 7 4.98 -0.39 3.99
N THR A 8 4.19 0.60 4.37
CA THR A 8 2.74 0.66 4.08
C THR A 8 2.39 2.03 3.53
N LEU A 9 1.30 2.15 2.76
CA LEU A 9 0.84 3.44 2.22
C LEU A 9 0.63 4.48 3.34
N ASN A 10 -0.04 4.12 4.44
CA ASN A 10 -0.29 5.05 5.53
C ASN A 10 1.00 5.60 6.18
N ARG A 11 2.05 4.77 6.29
CA ARG A 11 3.37 5.18 6.78
C ARG A 11 4.11 6.03 5.75
N PHE A 12 4.04 5.65 4.47
CA PHE A 12 4.61 6.47 3.40
C PHE A 12 4.01 7.88 3.47
N PHE A 13 2.69 8.01 3.54
CA PHE A 13 2.02 9.31 3.65
C PHE A 13 2.12 9.97 5.04
N ALA A 14 2.58 9.29 6.09
CA ALA A 14 2.57 9.78 7.47
C ALA A 14 1.18 10.26 7.93
N VAL A 15 0.14 9.47 7.64
CA VAL A 15 -1.26 9.87 7.83
C VAL A 15 -1.57 10.16 9.31
N LYS A 16 -0.96 9.43 10.25
CA LYS A 16 -1.19 9.63 11.69
C LYS A 16 -0.65 10.97 12.18
N GLU A 17 0.57 11.29 11.77
CA GLU A 17 1.26 12.53 12.11
C GLU A 17 0.52 13.73 11.50
N LEU A 18 0.02 13.55 10.27
CA LEU A 18 -0.66 14.59 9.54
C LEU A 18 -2.12 14.77 9.95
N ALA A 19 -2.81 13.79 10.56
CA ALA A 19 -4.22 13.93 10.92
C ALA A 19 -4.51 15.17 11.81
N GLY A 20 -3.62 15.50 12.74
CA GLY A 20 -3.75 16.68 13.60
C GLY A 20 -3.45 18.00 12.87
N GLU A 21 -2.36 18.05 12.11
CA GLU A 21 -1.95 19.26 11.36
C GLU A 21 -2.84 19.52 10.13
N LEU A 22 -3.34 18.46 9.50
CA LEU A 22 -4.21 18.56 8.34
C LEU A 22 -5.60 19.03 8.74
N TYR A 23 -6.08 18.70 9.95
CA TYR A 23 -7.34 19.24 10.46
C TYR A 23 -7.32 20.76 10.59
N SER A 24 -6.32 21.33 11.28
CA SER A 24 -6.19 22.79 11.39
C SER A 24 -6.04 23.45 10.01
N ARG A 25 -5.26 22.84 9.11
CA ARG A 25 -5.15 23.32 7.72
C ARG A 25 -6.48 23.23 6.95
N ILE A 26 -7.28 22.19 7.16
CA ILE A 26 -8.57 22.01 6.49
C ILE A 26 -9.61 23.02 7.00
N VAL A 27 -9.61 23.28 8.31
CA VAL A 27 -10.60 24.16 8.93
C VAL A 27 -10.25 25.63 8.78
N ASP A 28 -8.97 25.98 8.92
CA ASP A 28 -8.53 27.37 9.04
C ASP A 28 -8.02 27.97 7.72
N SER A 29 -7.83 27.16 6.67
CA SER A 29 -7.33 27.67 5.40
C SER A 29 -8.42 27.74 4.32
N ASP A 30 -8.45 28.90 3.65
CA ASP A 30 -9.34 29.17 2.51
C ASP A 30 -9.14 28.18 1.35
N GLN A 31 -7.95 27.58 1.26
CA GLN A 31 -7.63 26.55 0.28
C GLN A 31 -8.51 25.29 0.43
N PHE A 32 -8.91 24.95 1.66
CA PHE A 32 -9.67 23.75 1.96
C PHE A 32 -11.18 24.00 2.13
N ARG A 33 -11.63 25.26 2.04
CA ARG A 33 -13.04 25.62 2.04
C ARG A 33 -13.87 24.85 0.99
N PRO A 34 -13.40 24.60 -0.24
CA PRO A 34 -14.12 23.79 -1.23
C PRO A 34 -14.29 22.33 -0.80
N ILE A 35 -13.25 21.73 -0.19
CA ILE A 35 -13.26 20.36 0.32
C ILE A 35 -14.31 20.23 1.42
N ARG A 36 -14.30 21.15 2.38
CA ARG A 36 -15.29 21.19 3.47
C ARG A 36 -16.72 21.28 2.93
N ARG A 37 -16.98 22.15 1.95
CA ARG A 37 -18.30 22.29 1.32
C ARG A 37 -18.73 21.01 0.60
N LYS A 38 -17.83 20.39 -0.18
CA LYS A 38 -18.10 19.15 -0.90
C LYS A 38 -18.42 18.01 0.07
N LEU A 39 -17.63 17.87 1.13
CA LEU A 39 -17.82 16.86 2.16
C LEU A 39 -19.12 17.07 2.95
N GLN A 40 -19.42 18.31 3.36
CA GLN A 40 -20.69 18.63 4.05
C GLN A 40 -21.91 18.34 3.17
N LYS A 41 -21.81 18.61 1.86
CA LYS A 41 -22.86 18.25 0.89
C LYS A 41 -23.02 16.74 0.77
N GLN A 42 -21.92 15.98 0.71
CA GLN A 42 -21.96 14.51 0.66
C GLN A 42 -22.54 13.92 1.94
N LEU A 43 -22.25 14.51 3.10
CA LEU A 43 -22.76 14.08 4.41
C LEU A 43 -24.14 14.68 4.76
N LYS A 44 -24.94 15.08 3.76
CA LYS A 44 -26.31 15.58 3.92
C LYS A 44 -26.45 16.69 4.97
N GLY A 45 -25.45 17.57 5.10
CA GLY A 45 -25.48 18.73 6.00
C GLY A 45 -25.01 18.46 7.43
N ILE A 46 -24.53 17.25 7.75
CA ILE A 46 -23.96 16.93 9.07
C ILE A 46 -22.78 17.88 9.39
N PRO A 47 -22.75 18.51 10.58
CA PRO A 47 -21.64 19.32 11.00
C PRO A 47 -20.33 18.52 11.03
N LEU A 48 -19.33 19.02 10.32
CA LEU A 48 -17.96 18.49 10.31
C LEU A 48 -17.22 18.95 11.59
N THR A 49 -17.49 18.28 12.70
CA THR A 49 -16.82 18.50 13.99
C THR A 49 -15.43 17.86 14.02
N ASP A 50 -14.58 18.30 14.95
CA ASP A 50 -13.25 17.74 15.20
C ASP A 50 -13.30 16.21 15.39
N GLY A 51 -14.30 15.73 16.13
CA GLY A 51 -14.48 14.30 16.39
C GLY A 51 -14.76 13.50 15.11
N LEU A 52 -15.67 13.99 14.26
CA LEU A 52 -15.99 13.33 12.98
C LEU A 52 -14.78 13.34 12.03
N TRP A 53 -13.99 14.41 12.02
CA TRP A 53 -12.77 14.47 11.22
C TRP A 53 -11.72 13.47 11.69
N ASN A 54 -11.48 13.37 12.98
CA ASN A 54 -10.56 12.39 13.53
C ASN A 54 -11.01 10.97 13.17
N GLU A 55 -12.31 10.65 13.28
CA GLU A 55 -12.84 9.35 12.88
C GLU A 55 -12.60 9.04 11.40
N ILE A 56 -12.88 10.00 10.50
CA ILE A 56 -12.61 9.84 9.06
C ILE A 56 -11.13 9.55 8.82
N PHE A 57 -10.21 10.31 9.43
CA PHE A 57 -8.77 10.09 9.22
C PHE A 57 -8.25 8.80 9.85
N GLN A 58 -8.81 8.35 10.97
CA GLN A 58 -8.49 7.04 11.54
C GLN A 58 -8.91 5.92 10.58
N GLU A 59 -10.09 6.02 9.97
CA GLU A 59 -10.54 5.06 8.97
C GLU A 59 -9.70 5.11 7.69
N VAL A 60 -9.37 6.31 7.18
CA VAL A 60 -8.41 6.44 6.05
C VAL A 60 -7.07 5.79 6.40
N ASN A 61 -6.54 6.05 7.59
CA ASN A 61 -5.28 5.44 8.04
C ASN A 61 -5.35 3.89 8.08
N LYS A 62 -6.51 3.31 8.44
CA LYS A 62 -6.73 1.86 8.40
C LYS A 62 -6.83 1.34 6.96
N LEU A 63 -7.59 2.03 6.11
CA LEU A 63 -7.78 1.65 4.70
C LEU A 63 -6.46 1.72 3.91
N LEU A 64 -5.59 2.66 4.25
CA LEU A 64 -4.25 2.80 3.68
C LEU A 64 -3.19 1.90 4.34
N ASN A 65 -3.59 0.95 5.19
CA ASN A 65 -2.68 -0.06 5.73
C ASN A 65 -2.41 -1.19 4.71
N ILE A 66 -1.96 -0.80 3.52
CA ILE A 66 -1.62 -1.66 2.38
C ILE A 66 -0.10 -1.82 2.34
N ASP A 67 0.40 -3.06 2.37
CA ASP A 67 1.84 -3.36 2.31
C ASP A 67 2.38 -3.03 0.92
N LEU A 68 3.40 -2.17 0.85
CA LEU A 68 4.00 -1.76 -0.42
C LEU A 68 4.65 -2.94 -1.17
N ARG A 69 5.09 -3.97 -0.45
CA ARG A 69 5.61 -5.19 -1.08
C ARG A 69 4.51 -5.99 -1.74
N ALA A 70 3.29 -5.96 -1.19
CA ALA A 70 2.14 -6.61 -1.83
C ALA A 70 1.83 -5.97 -3.19
N ILE A 71 1.93 -4.64 -3.27
CA ILE A 71 1.80 -3.88 -4.52
C ILE A 71 2.84 -4.33 -5.55
N LEU A 72 4.12 -4.41 -5.15
CA LEU A 72 5.21 -4.85 -6.04
C LEU A 72 5.01 -6.29 -6.53
N ILE A 73 4.70 -7.21 -5.62
CA ILE A 73 4.49 -8.62 -5.96
C ILE A 73 3.31 -8.79 -6.90
N ASN A 74 2.22 -8.04 -6.68
CA ASN A 74 1.08 -8.07 -7.58
C ASN A 74 1.45 -7.53 -8.98
N ALA A 75 2.16 -6.40 -9.04
CA ALA A 75 2.61 -5.81 -10.31
C ALA A 75 3.51 -6.77 -11.10
N TRP A 76 4.48 -7.41 -10.45
CA TRP A 76 5.33 -8.42 -11.09
C TRP A 76 4.55 -9.70 -11.43
N GLY A 77 3.64 -10.12 -10.55
CA GLY A 77 2.78 -11.27 -10.74
C GLY A 77 1.87 -11.16 -11.96
N ALA A 78 1.45 -9.93 -12.30
CA ALA A 78 0.63 -9.61 -13.47
C ALA A 78 1.45 -9.39 -14.77
N SER A 79 2.78 -9.35 -14.68
CA SER A 79 3.63 -9.10 -15.85
C SER A 79 3.63 -10.28 -16.81
N LYS A 80 3.24 -10.03 -18.06
CA LYS A 80 3.29 -11.02 -19.16
C LYS A 80 4.70 -11.56 -19.39
N GLU A 81 5.73 -10.76 -19.13
CA GLU A 81 7.13 -11.20 -19.29
C GLU A 81 7.56 -12.19 -18.21
N LEU A 82 6.96 -12.08 -17.02
CA LEU A 82 7.29 -12.92 -15.87
C LEU A 82 6.37 -14.14 -15.75
N ILE A 83 5.15 -14.07 -16.28
CA ILE A 83 4.21 -15.20 -16.24
C ILE A 83 4.76 -16.45 -16.96
N LYS A 84 5.70 -16.29 -17.89
CA LYS A 84 6.35 -17.42 -18.57
C LYS A 84 7.06 -18.37 -17.59
N TYR A 85 7.52 -17.86 -16.45
CA TYR A 85 8.20 -18.65 -15.41
C TYR A 85 7.25 -19.57 -14.63
N THR A 86 5.95 -19.52 -14.89
CA THR A 86 4.98 -20.49 -14.37
C THR A 86 4.84 -21.73 -15.26
N ASN A 87 5.54 -21.83 -16.39
CA ASN A 87 5.44 -22.97 -17.30
C ASN A 87 6.38 -24.11 -16.87
N PRO A 88 5.86 -25.22 -16.29
CA PRO A 88 6.68 -26.30 -15.75
C PRO A 88 7.43 -27.09 -16.84
N LYS A 89 7.01 -27.01 -18.11
CA LYS A 89 7.72 -27.67 -19.22
C LYS A 89 9.00 -26.95 -19.61
N LYS A 90 9.06 -25.63 -19.35
CA LYS A 90 10.20 -24.77 -19.70
C LYS A 90 11.09 -24.49 -18.48
N TYR A 91 10.48 -24.46 -17.30
CA TYR A 91 11.10 -24.12 -16.03
C TYR A 91 10.76 -25.22 -15.01
N PRO A 92 11.63 -26.24 -14.88
CA PRO A 92 11.39 -27.37 -14.00
C PRO A 92 11.18 -26.96 -12.52
N PRO A 93 10.37 -27.72 -11.75
CA PRO A 93 10.04 -27.38 -10.36
C PRO A 93 11.22 -27.33 -9.38
N ASP A 94 12.32 -28.01 -9.70
CA ASP A 94 13.55 -28.09 -8.92
C ASP A 94 14.53 -26.93 -9.21
N GLU A 95 14.22 -26.08 -10.18
CA GLU A 95 15.05 -24.95 -10.56
C GLU A 95 14.70 -23.68 -9.76
N THR A 96 15.71 -23.11 -9.09
CA THR A 96 15.63 -21.72 -8.61
C THR A 96 16.06 -20.77 -9.72
N ILE A 97 15.18 -19.86 -10.09
CA ILE A 97 15.42 -18.88 -11.14
C ILE A 97 15.60 -17.50 -10.51
N LEU A 98 16.72 -16.85 -10.83
CA LEU A 98 16.99 -15.46 -10.48
C LEU A 98 16.77 -14.57 -11.69
N ILE A 99 15.81 -13.66 -11.60
CA ILE A 99 15.39 -12.81 -12.71
C ILE A 99 15.79 -11.36 -12.38
N PRO A 100 16.90 -10.86 -12.94
CA PRO A 100 17.21 -9.44 -12.84
C PRO A 100 16.18 -8.64 -13.63
N LEU A 101 15.58 -7.63 -13.00
CA LEU A 101 14.70 -6.69 -13.68
C LEU A 101 15.46 -5.39 -13.96
N ALA A 102 15.30 -4.87 -15.16
CA ALA A 102 15.79 -3.54 -15.50
C ALA A 102 15.15 -2.48 -14.59
N LYS A 103 15.73 -1.28 -14.55
CA LYS A 103 15.12 -0.13 -13.89
C LYS A 103 13.70 0.08 -14.42
N HIS A 104 12.73 0.13 -13.52
CA HIS A 104 11.32 0.25 -13.88
C HIS A 104 10.54 1.02 -12.82
N THR A 105 9.35 1.47 -13.20
CA THR A 105 8.40 2.12 -12.30
C THR A 105 7.15 1.25 -12.17
N VAL A 106 6.72 1.01 -10.95
CA VAL A 106 5.40 0.44 -10.65
C VAL A 106 4.47 1.58 -10.28
N VAL A 107 3.33 1.67 -10.96
CA VAL A 107 2.26 2.62 -10.63
C VAL A 107 1.09 1.83 -10.05
N SER A 108 0.54 2.30 -8.93
CA SER A 108 -0.59 1.69 -8.24
C SER A 108 -1.62 2.75 -7.88
N GLU A 109 -2.87 2.45 -8.19
CA GLU A 109 -4.02 3.31 -7.90
C GLU A 109 -4.95 2.60 -6.92
N HIS A 110 -5.45 3.33 -5.92
CA HIS A 110 -6.40 2.81 -4.94
C HIS A 110 -7.52 3.82 -4.70
N HIS A 111 -8.74 3.30 -4.54
CA HIS A 111 -9.94 4.12 -4.28
C HIS A 111 -10.62 3.76 -2.95
N PRO A 112 -9.95 3.95 -1.80
CA PRO A 112 -10.56 3.64 -0.51
C PRO A 112 -11.79 4.52 -0.29
N SER A 113 -12.86 3.92 0.21
CA SER A 113 -14.12 4.61 0.48
C SER A 113 -14.58 4.37 1.91
N ILE A 114 -15.08 5.42 2.55
CA ILE A 114 -15.71 5.39 3.86
C ILE A 114 -17.19 5.65 3.66
N ARG A 115 -18.04 4.84 4.30
CA ARG A 115 -19.50 5.00 4.30
C ARG A 115 -19.99 5.34 5.71
N PRO A 116 -20.04 6.63 6.09
CA PRO A 116 -20.55 7.01 7.39
C PRO A 116 -22.04 6.66 7.51
N THR A 117 -22.46 6.32 8.73
CA THR A 117 -23.88 6.09 9.06
C THR A 117 -24.28 6.94 10.26
N VAL A 118 -25.52 7.44 10.25
CA VAL A 118 -26.15 8.12 11.39
C VAL A 118 -27.43 7.37 11.71
N ASN A 119 -27.58 6.91 12.96
CA ASN A 119 -28.70 6.06 13.38
C ASN A 119 -28.90 4.84 12.46
N GLY A 120 -27.80 4.23 11.99
CA GLY A 120 -27.83 3.09 11.08
C GLY A 120 -28.13 3.42 9.60
N VAL A 121 -28.39 4.68 9.27
CA VAL A 121 -28.67 5.12 7.90
C VAL A 121 -27.41 5.70 7.27
N SER A 122 -27.05 5.24 6.07
CA SER A 122 -25.92 5.80 5.33
C SER A 122 -26.17 7.27 4.93
N VAL A 123 -25.19 8.11 5.25
CA VAL A 123 -25.28 9.56 5.01
C VAL A 123 -24.50 10.01 3.77
N GLY A 124 -23.78 9.09 3.12
CA GLY A 124 -23.00 9.32 1.90
C GLY A 124 -21.78 8.41 1.84
N ASP A 125 -21.12 8.36 0.69
CA ASP A 125 -19.82 7.71 0.51
C ASP A 125 -18.74 8.78 0.32
N ILE A 126 -17.64 8.65 1.04
CA ILE A 126 -16.45 9.49 0.94
C ILE A 126 -15.37 8.64 0.30
N THR A 127 -15.14 8.83 -1.01
CA THR A 127 -14.09 8.11 -1.75
C THR A 127 -12.87 9.00 -1.93
N PHE A 128 -11.71 8.42 -1.66
CA PHE A 128 -10.41 9.06 -1.88
C PHE A 128 -9.72 8.40 -3.06
N ASP A 129 -8.86 9.15 -3.73
CA ASP A 129 -8.02 8.67 -4.82
C ASP A 129 -6.58 8.66 -4.34
N VAL A 130 -5.92 7.50 -4.44
CA VAL A 130 -4.52 7.34 -4.02
C VAL A 130 -3.73 6.87 -5.22
N VAL A 131 -2.74 7.66 -5.61
CA VAL A 131 -1.79 7.27 -6.65
C VAL A 131 -0.42 7.11 -6.02
N LEU A 132 0.24 5.98 -6.29
CA LEU A 132 1.59 5.68 -5.85
C LEU A 132 2.45 5.30 -7.06
N GLU A 133 3.59 5.95 -7.21
CA GLU A 133 4.65 5.59 -8.15
C GLU A 133 5.88 5.12 -7.38
N LEU A 134 6.38 3.91 -7.68
CA LEU A 134 7.58 3.32 -7.11
C LEU A 134 8.64 3.12 -8.19
N ALA A 135 9.68 3.94 -8.19
CA ALA A 135 10.82 3.81 -9.08
C ALA A 135 11.89 2.90 -8.44
N LEU A 136 12.17 1.78 -9.09
CA LEU A 136 12.96 0.66 -8.55
C LEU A 136 14.25 0.46 -9.34
N GLU A 137 15.33 0.21 -8.61
CA GLU A 137 16.65 -0.07 -9.19
C GLU A 137 17.30 -1.28 -8.50
N GLY A 138 18.04 -2.07 -9.28
CA GLY A 138 18.76 -3.26 -8.79
C GLY A 138 17.81 -4.34 -8.27
N VAL A 139 16.73 -4.64 -9.01
CA VAL A 139 15.75 -5.64 -8.59
C VAL A 139 16.13 -7.02 -9.11
N ILE A 140 16.10 -8.01 -8.22
CA ILE A 140 16.24 -9.44 -8.58
C ILE A 140 15.04 -10.18 -7.99
N LEU A 141 14.22 -10.79 -8.83
CA LEU A 141 13.16 -11.70 -8.40
C LEU A 141 13.71 -13.12 -8.26
N ARG A 142 13.33 -13.81 -7.19
CA ARG A 142 13.57 -15.24 -7.03
C ARG A 142 12.27 -15.99 -7.30
N VAL A 143 12.29 -16.89 -8.27
CA VAL A 143 11.14 -17.72 -8.66
C VAL A 143 11.51 -19.20 -8.53
N GLU A 144 10.60 -19.98 -7.99
CA GLU A 144 10.74 -21.44 -7.84
C GLU A 144 9.34 -22.05 -7.98
N GLN A 145 9.21 -23.18 -8.68
CA GLN A 145 7.92 -23.86 -8.87
C GLN A 145 6.80 -22.95 -9.40
N GLY A 146 7.14 -21.97 -10.24
CA GLY A 146 6.18 -20.99 -10.75
C GLY A 146 5.61 -20.04 -9.69
N ARG A 147 6.32 -19.82 -8.59
CA ARG A 147 5.93 -18.92 -7.49
C ARG A 147 7.03 -17.91 -7.21
N ILE A 148 6.66 -16.69 -6.84
CA ILE A 148 7.60 -15.67 -6.38
C ILE A 148 8.03 -16.06 -4.97
N MET A 149 9.28 -16.49 -4.82
CA MET A 149 9.87 -16.93 -3.54
C MET A 149 10.53 -15.78 -2.77
N GLY A 150 10.65 -14.61 -3.39
CA GLY A 150 11.28 -13.46 -2.77
C GLY A 150 11.84 -12.51 -3.81
N PHE A 151 12.47 -11.45 -3.32
CA PHE A 151 13.12 -10.46 -4.17
C PHE A 151 14.21 -9.74 -3.40
N THR A 152 15.14 -9.17 -4.15
CA THR A 152 16.11 -8.18 -3.68
C THR A 152 15.85 -6.87 -4.39
N ILE A 153 15.86 -5.75 -3.66
CA ILE A 153 15.76 -4.39 -4.21
C ILE A 153 16.99 -3.61 -3.75
N GLY A 154 17.68 -2.97 -4.69
CA GLY A 154 18.80 -2.08 -4.39
C GLY A 154 18.33 -0.73 -3.85
N ALA A 155 17.50 -0.02 -4.62
CA ALA A 155 16.96 1.27 -4.22
C ALA A 155 15.51 1.46 -4.67
N CYS A 156 14.74 2.19 -3.86
CA CYS A 156 13.37 2.59 -4.15
C CYS A 156 13.17 4.08 -3.87
N LYS A 157 12.67 4.80 -4.86
CA LYS A 157 12.09 6.14 -4.70
C LYS A 157 10.58 6.04 -4.89
N ALA A 158 9.84 6.80 -4.12
CA ALA A 158 8.39 6.81 -4.16
C ALA A 158 7.87 8.23 -4.29
N LYS A 159 6.81 8.37 -5.07
CA LYS A 159 5.98 9.56 -5.14
C LYS A 159 4.54 9.12 -4.99
N GLY A 160 3.73 9.88 -4.28
CA GLY A 160 2.31 9.60 -4.23
C GLY A 160 1.45 10.79 -3.86
N THR A 161 0.17 10.65 -4.18
CA THR A 161 -0.89 11.60 -3.83
C THR A 161 -2.02 10.88 -3.09
N LEU A 162 -2.65 11.62 -2.18
CA LEU A 162 -3.94 11.27 -1.59
C LEU A 162 -4.87 12.44 -1.88
N ASP A 163 -5.89 12.18 -2.66
CA ASP A 163 -6.80 13.17 -3.20
C ASP A 163 -8.25 12.85 -2.80
N PHE A 164 -9.10 13.86 -2.78
CA PHE A 164 -10.54 13.74 -2.55
C PHE A 164 -11.29 14.48 -3.65
N GLY A 165 -11.70 13.75 -4.68
CA GLY A 165 -12.16 14.33 -5.94
C GLY A 165 -11.06 15.19 -6.57
N GLU A 166 -11.36 16.42 -7.01
CA GLU A 166 -10.35 17.28 -7.62
C GLU A 166 -9.31 17.88 -6.64
N PHE A 167 -9.41 17.59 -5.34
CA PHE A 167 -8.61 18.24 -4.31
C PHE A 167 -7.49 17.35 -3.79
N SER A 168 -6.26 17.86 -3.82
CA SER A 168 -5.13 17.14 -3.26
C SER A 168 -4.98 17.38 -1.77
N LEU A 169 -5.16 16.31 -0.98
CA LEU A 169 -5.03 16.36 0.47
C LEU A 169 -3.56 16.23 0.88
N LEU A 170 -2.85 15.27 0.29
CA LEU A 170 -1.43 15.03 0.54
C LEU A 170 -0.68 14.77 -0.76
N LYS A 171 0.55 15.28 -0.83
CA LYS A 171 1.55 14.90 -1.83
C LYS A 171 2.84 14.59 -1.11
N LYS A 172 3.47 13.48 -1.44
CA LYS A 172 4.75 13.09 -0.84
C LYS A 172 5.67 12.47 -1.87
N GLU A 173 6.94 12.80 -1.74
CA GLU A 173 8.03 12.20 -2.51
C GLU A 173 9.18 11.90 -1.56
N GLY A 174 9.86 10.77 -1.76
CA GLY A 174 11.01 10.41 -0.95
C GLY A 174 11.58 9.04 -1.27
N LYS A 175 12.58 8.64 -0.50
CA LYS A 175 13.09 7.27 -0.51
C LYS A 175 12.26 6.42 0.44
N ILE A 176 12.19 5.11 0.17
CA ILE A 176 11.63 4.12 1.10
C ILE A 176 12.72 3.09 1.43
N PRO A 177 13.59 3.39 2.40
CA PRO A 177 14.68 2.48 2.79
C PRO A 177 14.18 1.09 3.20
N GLU A 178 12.98 1.00 3.78
CA GLU A 178 12.35 -0.25 4.24
C GLU A 178 11.95 -1.21 3.10
N LEU A 179 11.96 -0.73 1.85
CA LEU A 179 11.80 -1.59 0.67
C LEU A 179 13.13 -2.12 0.13
N GLY A 180 14.26 -1.53 0.54
CA GLY A 180 15.58 -2.02 0.16
C GLY A 180 15.94 -3.34 0.87
N GLY A 181 16.85 -4.09 0.26
CA GLY A 181 17.34 -5.36 0.80
C GLY A 181 16.63 -6.58 0.23
N THR A 182 16.72 -7.71 0.94
CA THR A 182 16.24 -9.00 0.46
C THR A 182 15.07 -9.50 1.30
N VAL A 183 13.97 -9.86 0.63
CA VAL A 183 12.79 -10.48 1.22
C VAL A 183 12.69 -11.91 0.69
N ARG A 184 12.36 -12.87 1.57
CA ARG A 184 12.13 -14.28 1.21
C ARG A 184 10.78 -14.74 1.75
N PHE A 185 10.13 -15.63 1.00
CA PHE A 185 8.85 -16.24 1.33
C PHE A 185 9.03 -17.75 1.40
N GLU A 186 8.66 -18.37 2.51
CA GLU A 186 8.83 -19.82 2.70
C GLU A 186 7.99 -20.63 1.70
N LYS A 187 6.73 -20.25 1.50
CA LYS A 187 5.79 -20.96 0.60
C LYS A 187 5.73 -20.36 -0.81
N GLY A 188 6.37 -19.23 -1.03
CA GLY A 188 6.19 -18.43 -2.25
C GLY A 188 4.78 -17.90 -2.47
N ILE A 189 4.67 -16.91 -3.33
CA ILE A 189 3.40 -16.27 -3.70
C ILE A 189 3.09 -16.63 -5.16
N PRO A 190 1.88 -17.11 -5.49
CA PRO A 190 1.51 -17.38 -6.87
C PRO A 190 1.55 -16.11 -7.72
N PHE A 191 1.85 -16.26 -9.01
CA PHE A 191 1.59 -15.21 -9.98
C PHE A 191 0.08 -14.93 -10.05
N ASN A 192 -0.30 -13.67 -10.30
CA ASN A 192 -1.68 -13.19 -10.31
C ASN A 192 -2.47 -13.36 -8.99
N GLU A 193 -1.80 -13.54 -7.85
CA GLU A 193 -2.48 -13.50 -6.56
C GLU A 193 -3.03 -12.08 -6.28
N PRO A 194 -4.30 -11.93 -5.86
CA PRO A 194 -4.86 -10.65 -5.45
C PRO A 194 -4.08 -10.00 -4.30
N VAL A 195 -3.96 -8.66 -4.32
CA VAL A 195 -3.20 -7.86 -3.35
C VAL A 195 -3.62 -8.16 -1.90
N GLU A 196 -4.91 -8.37 -1.65
CA GLU A 196 -5.47 -8.63 -0.32
C GLU A 196 -4.98 -9.97 0.25
N LYS A 197 -4.89 -10.98 -0.62
CA LYS A 197 -4.35 -12.29 -0.25
C LYS A 197 -2.84 -12.23 -0.06
N ILE A 198 -2.14 -11.48 -0.90
CA ILE A 198 -0.70 -11.23 -0.74
C ILE A 198 -0.44 -10.54 0.59
N HIS A 199 -1.18 -9.48 0.92
CA HIS A 199 -1.09 -8.76 2.18
C HIS A 199 -1.27 -9.68 3.39
N THR A 200 -2.25 -10.59 3.30
CA THR A 200 -2.49 -11.59 4.34
C THR A 200 -1.32 -12.57 4.46
N ALA A 201 -0.80 -13.09 3.35
CA ALA A 201 0.36 -13.99 3.35
C ALA A 201 1.62 -13.32 3.94
N LEU A 202 1.87 -12.05 3.61
CA LEU A 202 2.99 -11.27 4.15
C LEU A 202 2.88 -11.02 5.65
N LYS A 203 1.67 -10.91 6.20
CA LYS A 203 1.44 -10.81 7.66
C LYS A 203 1.78 -12.11 8.39
N VAL A 204 1.46 -13.27 7.80
CA VAL A 204 1.61 -14.60 8.43
C VAL A 204 3.09 -15.02 8.56
N VAL A 205 3.93 -14.68 7.57
CA VAL A 205 5.39 -14.94 7.60
C VAL A 205 6.08 -14.25 8.79
N ARG A 206 5.48 -13.19 9.34
CA ARG A 206 6.04 -12.43 10.46
C ARG A 206 5.67 -12.99 11.82
N THR A 207 4.46 -13.54 11.95
CA THR A 207 4.00 -14.14 13.21
C THR A 207 4.69 -15.47 13.52
N MET A 208 5.22 -16.16 12.51
CA MET A 208 5.97 -17.42 12.70
C MET A 208 7.47 -17.23 12.97
N GLY A 209 7.96 -15.97 13.00
CA GLY A 209 9.33 -15.64 13.43
C GLY A 209 9.52 -15.53 14.95
N VAL A 210 8.51 -15.89 15.76
CA VAL A 210 8.61 -15.96 17.23
C VAL A 210 8.61 -17.43 17.65
N SER A 211 9.80 -18.03 17.68
CA SER A 211 10.10 -19.13 18.58
C SER A 211 11.58 -19.07 18.94
N GLU A 212 11.89 -18.34 20.01
CA GLU A 212 13.11 -18.59 20.77
C GLU A 212 12.79 -19.77 21.71
N PRO A 213 13.51 -20.90 21.65
CA PRO A 213 13.33 -21.96 22.62
C PRO A 213 13.82 -21.48 23.99
N ALA A 214 13.04 -21.82 25.01
CA ALA A 214 13.39 -21.62 26.40
C ALA A 214 14.82 -22.12 26.69
N SER A 215 15.61 -21.29 27.38
CA SER A 215 16.78 -21.71 28.14
C SER A 215 16.56 -21.35 29.59
#